data_AF-A0A843H786-F1
#
_entry.id   AF-A0A843H786-F1
#
_cell.length_a   1.000
_cell.length_b   1.000
_cell.length_c   1.000
_cell.angle_alpha   90.00
_cell.angle_beta   90.00
_cell.angle_gamma   90.00
#
_symmetry.space_group_name_H-M   'P 1'
#
loop_
_entity.id
_entity.type
_entity.pdbx_description
1 polymer ?
#
loop_
_entity_poly.entity_id
_entity_poly.type
_entity_poly.pdbx_seq_one_letter_code
_entity_poly.pdbx_strand_id
1 'polypeptide(L)'
;PLKMASNAKNSFFAFEHVIRALPSLISKTIYKIEEGEVTVNIEVKHISEIANQLSLAIIIAALLIGSSLVMLIDVGPRFYEMPVLGFVGFTISLALGVFTVVRYFIEF
;
A
#
# COMPACT_ATOMS: atom_id res chain seq x y z
N PRO A 1 -39.39 -19.35 28.44
CA PRO A 1 -39.44 -20.55 27.56
C PRO A 1 -40.57 -20.55 26.50
N LEU A 2 -41.80 -20.06 26.76
CA LEU A 2 -42.89 -20.11 25.76
C LEU A 2 -42.87 -18.99 24.67
N LYS A 3 -42.11 -17.91 24.84
CA LYS A 3 -42.03 -16.81 23.85
C LYS A 3 -41.09 -17.07 22.66
N MET A 4 -40.28 -18.14 22.70
CA MET A 4 -39.43 -18.57 21.57
C MET A 4 -40.22 -19.39 20.55
N ALA A 5 -41.25 -20.12 20.98
CA ALA A 5 -42.05 -20.97 20.10
C ALA A 5 -43.00 -20.17 19.17
N SER A 6 -43.46 -18.98 19.58
CA SER A 6 -44.31 -18.14 18.72
C SER A 6 -43.52 -17.40 17.64
N ASN A 7 -42.26 -17.07 17.90
CA ASN A 7 -41.41 -16.34 16.95
C ASN A 7 -40.90 -17.24 15.82
N ALA A 8 -40.75 -18.54 16.07
CA ALA A 8 -40.40 -19.52 15.04
C ALA A 8 -41.41 -19.51 13.87
N LYS A 9 -42.71 -19.34 14.16
CA LYS A 9 -43.77 -19.35 13.13
C LYS A 9 -43.68 -18.14 12.19
N ASN A 10 -43.21 -16.99 12.67
CA ASN A 10 -43.01 -15.80 11.84
C ASN A 10 -41.71 -15.86 11.04
N SER A 11 -40.69 -16.56 11.55
CA SER A 11 -39.45 -16.84 10.80
C SER A 11 -39.70 -17.76 9.58
N PHE A 12 -40.67 -18.69 9.68
CA PHE A 12 -41.08 -19.52 8.54
C PHE A 12 -41.73 -18.71 7.41
N PHE A 13 -42.50 -17.65 7.72
CA PHE A 13 -43.07 -16.75 6.69
C PHE A 13 -42.02 -15.84 6.03
N ALA A 14 -40.99 -15.44 6.78
CA ALA A 14 -39.89 -14.64 6.21
C ALA A 14 -39.03 -15.44 5.21
N PHE A 15 -38.88 -16.74 5.44
CA PHE A 15 -38.12 -17.64 4.56
C PHE A 15 -38.73 -17.74 3.15
N GLU A 16 -40.06 -17.68 3.04
CA GLU A 16 -40.77 -17.72 1.75
C GLU A 16 -40.48 -16.46 0.90
N HIS A 17 -40.36 -15.29 1.54
CA HIS A 17 -40.05 -14.04 0.83
C HIS A 17 -38.58 -13.97 0.40
N VAL A 18 -37.65 -14.48 1.21
CA VAL A 18 -36.22 -14.53 0.85
C VAL A 18 -35.97 -15.48 -0.32
N ILE A 19 -36.62 -16.64 -0.35
CA ILE A 19 -36.53 -17.61 -1.45
C ILE A 19 -37.07 -17.02 -2.76
N ARG A 20 -38.10 -16.17 -2.71
CA ARG A 20 -38.62 -15.47 -3.90
C ARG A 20 -37.75 -14.30 -4.35
N ALA A 21 -37.06 -13.63 -3.43
CA ALA A 21 -36.19 -12.49 -3.74
C ALA A 21 -34.77 -12.90 -4.19
N LEU A 22 -34.28 -14.06 -3.72
CA LEU A 22 -32.99 -14.68 -4.07
C LEU A 22 -32.71 -14.74 -5.58
N PRO A 23 -33.63 -15.26 -6.43
CA PRO A 23 -33.38 -15.32 -7.86
C PRO A 23 -33.15 -13.93 -8.46
N SER A 24 -33.87 -12.91 -8.00
CA SER A 24 -33.70 -11.54 -8.49
C SER A 24 -32.34 -10.93 -8.15
N LEU A 25 -31.75 -11.32 -7.00
CA LEU A 25 -30.42 -10.87 -6.57
C LEU A 25 -29.32 -11.54 -7.40
N ILE A 26 -29.43 -12.86 -7.60
CA ILE A 26 -28.48 -13.64 -8.41
C ILE A 26 -28.48 -13.14 -9.85
N SER A 27 -29.66 -12.94 -10.46
CA SER A 27 -29.76 -12.44 -11.82
C SER A 27 -29.12 -11.06 -11.97
N LYS A 28 -29.34 -10.14 -11.01
CA LYS A 28 -28.73 -8.81 -11.05
C LYS A 28 -27.21 -8.85 -10.89
N THR A 29 -26.69 -9.72 -10.03
CA THR A 29 -25.25 -9.88 -9.84
C THR A 29 -24.58 -10.54 -11.05
N ILE A 30 -25.20 -11.56 -11.64
CA ILE A 30 -24.69 -12.21 -12.86
C ILE A 30 -24.71 -11.24 -14.05
N TYR A 31 -25.78 -10.47 -14.23
CA TYR A 31 -25.85 -9.45 -15.28
C TYR A 31 -24.75 -8.39 -15.13
N LYS A 32 -24.52 -7.88 -13.92
CA LYS A 32 -23.43 -6.93 -13.65
C LYS A 32 -22.03 -7.51 -13.87
N ILE A 33 -21.87 -8.82 -13.68
CA ILE A 33 -20.61 -9.55 -13.96
C ILE A 33 -20.43 -9.73 -15.47
N GLU A 34 -21.51 -10.06 -16.19
CA GLU A 34 -21.53 -10.28 -17.64
C GLU A 34 -21.31 -8.99 -18.44
N GLU A 35 -21.85 -7.86 -17.97
CA GLU A 35 -21.60 -6.52 -18.54
C GLU A 35 -20.17 -6.01 -18.26
N GLY A 36 -19.37 -6.71 -17.45
CA GLY A 36 -18.01 -6.29 -17.10
C GLY A 36 -17.95 -5.07 -16.16
N GLU A 37 -19.10 -4.56 -15.70
CA GLU A 37 -19.21 -3.48 -14.72
C GLU A 37 -18.98 -3.93 -13.27
N VAL A 38 -18.17 -4.97 -13.07
CA VAL A 38 -17.65 -5.30 -11.75
C VAL A 38 -16.55 -4.28 -11.43
N THR A 39 -16.98 -3.09 -11.02
CA THR A 39 -16.13 -2.14 -10.32
C THR A 39 -15.81 -2.73 -8.95
N VAL A 40 -14.86 -3.67 -8.93
CA VAL A 40 -14.24 -4.10 -7.68
C VAL A 40 -13.48 -2.87 -7.20
N ASN A 41 -14.10 -2.12 -6.29
CA ASN A 41 -13.42 -1.11 -5.51
C ASN A 41 -12.49 -1.87 -4.55
N ILE A 42 -11.40 -2.44 -5.10
CA ILE A 42 -10.32 -2.96 -4.30
C ILE A 42 -9.74 -1.71 -3.66
N GLU A 43 -10.13 -1.46 -2.42
CA GLU A 43 -9.51 -0.45 -1.59
C GLU A 43 -8.10 -0.98 -1.31
N VAL A 44 -7.18 -0.77 -2.26
CA VAL A 44 -5.79 -1.19 -2.13
C VAL A 44 -5.12 -0.21 -1.19
N LYS A 45 -5.44 -0.32 0.11
CA LYS A 45 -4.99 0.59 1.18
C LYS A 45 -3.46 0.74 1.23
N HIS A 46 -2.75 -0.23 0.65
CA HIS A 46 -1.29 -0.32 0.69
C HIS A 46 -0.58 0.21 -0.58
N ILE A 47 -1.29 0.60 -1.65
CA ILE A 47 -0.63 1.13 -2.87
C ILE A 47 0.12 2.43 -2.57
N SER A 48 -0.50 3.31 -1.78
CA SER A 48 0.11 4.58 -1.36
C SER A 48 1.35 4.35 -0.51
N GLU A 49 1.31 3.37 0.39
CA GLU A 49 2.44 3.02 1.27
C GLU A 49 3.62 2.45 0.48
N ILE A 50 3.35 1.55 -0.46
CA ILE A 50 4.37 0.98 -1.36
C ILE A 50 4.98 2.08 -2.23
N ALA A 51 4.16 2.98 -2.78
CA ALA A 51 4.64 4.10 -3.59
C ALA A 51 5.56 5.04 -2.78
N ASN A 52 5.22 5.30 -1.51
CA ASN A 52 6.05 6.11 -0.62
C ASN A 52 7.40 5.44 -0.30
N GLN A 53 7.38 4.14 -0.01
CA GLN A 53 8.61 3.36 0.21
C GLN A 53 9.50 3.35 -1.03
N LEU A 54 8.90 3.17 -2.20
CA LEU A 54 9.61 3.20 -3.48
C LEU A 54 10.22 4.58 -3.75
N SER A 55 9.47 5.66 -3.52
CA SER A 55 9.96 7.03 -3.67
C SER A 55 11.18 7.29 -2.79
N LEU A 56 11.12 6.91 -1.51
CA LEU A 56 12.25 7.02 -0.59
C LEU A 56 13.46 6.20 -1.05
N ALA A 57 13.27 4.96 -1.48
CA ALA A 57 14.34 4.11 -2.00
C ALA A 57 15.03 4.73 -3.22
N ILE A 58 14.26 5.32 -4.14
CA ILE A 58 14.80 6.02 -5.32
C ILE A 58 15.59 7.27 -4.91
N ILE A 59 15.09 8.07 -3.97
CA ILE A 59 15.80 9.25 -3.46
C ILE A 59 17.15 8.85 -2.87
N ILE A 60 17.19 7.80 -2.04
CA ILE A 60 18.42 7.28 -1.44
C ILE A 60 19.39 6.81 -2.54
N ALA A 61 18.90 6.04 -3.52
CA ALA A 61 19.73 5.56 -4.62
C ALA A 61 20.32 6.73 -5.44
N ALA A 62 19.51 7.74 -5.76
CA ALA A 62 19.96 8.92 -6.48
C ALA A 62 21.01 9.72 -5.70
N LEU A 63 20.85 9.85 -4.38
CA LEU A 63 21.83 10.51 -3.52
C LEU A 63 23.15 9.73 -3.44
N LEU A 64 23.11 8.40 -3.34
CA LEU A 64 24.30 7.55 -3.36
C LEU A 64 25.05 7.67 -4.69
N ILE A 65 24.34 7.58 -5.81
CA ILE A 65 24.92 7.69 -7.15
C ILE A 65 25.48 9.10 -7.37
N GLY A 66 24.72 10.15 -7.02
CA GLY A 66 25.15 11.54 -7.16
C GLY A 66 26.37 11.87 -6.30
N SER A 67 26.39 11.39 -5.06
CA SER A 67 27.55 11.52 -4.16
C SER A 67 28.77 10.79 -4.70
N SER A 68 28.60 9.56 -5.19
CA SER A 68 29.68 8.79 -5.82
C SER A 68 30.18 9.49 -7.09
N LEU A 69 29.31 10.10 -7.87
CA LEU A 69 29.71 10.84 -9.06
C LEU A 69 30.56 12.06 -8.68
N VAL A 70 30.17 12.83 -7.66
CA VAL A 70 30.96 13.96 -7.15
C VAL A 70 32.34 13.52 -6.66
N MET A 71 32.48 12.29 -6.15
CA MET A 71 33.79 11.75 -5.79
C MET A 71 34.72 11.51 -6.99
N LEU A 72 34.18 11.30 -8.20
CA LEU A 72 34.97 11.10 -9.42
C LEU A 72 35.39 12.42 -10.08
N ILE A 73 34.68 13.51 -9.82
CA ILE A 73 34.95 14.80 -10.47
C ILE A 73 35.97 15.56 -9.62
N ASP A 74 37.08 15.94 -10.25
CA ASP A 74 38.24 16.54 -9.59
C ASP A 74 38.04 18.05 -9.26
N VAL A 75 36.79 18.48 -9.08
CA VAL A 75 36.37 19.88 -8.92
C VAL A 75 35.68 20.13 -7.57
N GLY A 76 36.17 21.10 -6.79
CA GLY A 76 35.57 21.53 -5.51
C GLY A 76 36.55 21.51 -4.31
N PRO A 77 36.11 21.98 -3.12
CA PRO A 77 36.92 21.99 -1.91
C PRO A 77 37.23 20.55 -1.46
N ARG A 78 38.52 20.20 -1.49
CA ARG A 78 39.03 18.90 -1.06
C ARG A 78 39.55 18.96 0.36
N PHE A 79 39.33 17.89 1.11
CA PHE A 79 39.93 17.69 2.42
C PHE A 79 40.55 16.29 2.40
N TYR A 80 41.87 16.19 2.65
CA TYR A 80 42.59 14.90 2.59
C TYR A 80 42.41 14.15 1.24
N GLU A 81 42.51 14.87 0.11
CA GLU A 81 42.37 14.31 -1.27
C GLU A 81 40.95 13.81 -1.63
N MET A 82 39.98 13.84 -0.71
CA MET A 82 38.59 13.46 -0.95
C MET A 82 37.69 14.70 -1.10
N PRO A 83 36.74 14.72 -2.08
CA PRO A 83 35.73 15.77 -2.18
C PRO A 83 34.80 15.79 -0.96
N VAL A 84 34.80 16.89 -0.21
CA VAL A 84 34.01 17.03 1.03
C VAL A 84 32.51 16.90 0.75
N LEU A 85 32.05 17.48 -0.36
CA LEU A 85 30.66 17.39 -0.81
C LEU A 85 30.21 15.94 -1.04
N GLY A 86 31.08 15.12 -1.65
CA GLY A 86 30.81 13.70 -1.85
C GLY A 86 30.66 12.96 -0.53
N PHE A 87 31.63 13.13 0.38
CA PHE A 87 31.63 12.46 1.68
C PHE A 87 30.41 12.81 2.55
N VAL A 88 30.05 14.09 2.61
CA VAL A 88 28.87 14.56 3.34
C VAL A 88 27.59 13.98 2.73
N GLY A 89 27.45 14.03 1.40
CA GLY A 89 26.32 13.43 0.70
C GLY A 89 26.19 11.92 0.94
N PHE A 90 27.32 11.20 0.95
CA PHE A 90 27.35 9.76 1.20
C PHE A 90 26.89 9.43 2.62
N THR A 91 27.41 10.16 3.60
CA THR A 91 27.06 9.99 5.02
C THR A 91 25.58 10.25 5.28
N ILE A 92 25.02 11.32 4.69
CA ILE A 92 23.59 11.64 4.78
C ILE A 92 22.75 10.54 4.13
N SER A 93 23.15 10.05 2.96
CA SER A 93 22.46 8.95 2.26
C SER A 93 22.41 7.67 3.10
N LEU A 94 23.52 7.34 3.75
CA LEU A 94 23.62 6.18 4.63
C LEU A 94 22.71 6.31 5.86
N ALA A 95 22.70 7.49 6.50
CA ALA A 95 21.81 7.76 7.63
C ALA A 95 20.32 7.67 7.24
N LEU A 96 19.93 8.22 6.08
CA LEU A 96 18.57 8.14 5.56
C LEU A 96 18.15 6.71 5.22
N GLY A 97 19.07 5.91 4.66
CA GLY A 97 18.83 4.49 4.38
C GLY A 97 18.55 3.69 5.64
N VAL A 98 19.41 3.83 6.66
CA VAL A 98 19.23 3.16 7.95
C VAL A 98 17.93 3.60 8.61
N PHE A 99 17.65 4.91 8.63
CA PHE A 99 16.40 5.45 9.18
C PHE A 99 15.17 4.83 8.51
N THR A 100 15.17 4.71 7.18
CA THR A 100 14.06 4.14 6.40
C THR A 100 13.84 2.66 6.74
N VAL A 101 14.91 1.87 6.83
CA VAL A 101 14.83 0.44 7.18
C VAL A 101 14.31 0.26 8.60
N VAL A 102 14.83 1.02 9.57
CA VAL A 102 14.39 0.96 10.97
C VAL A 102 12.91 1.34 11.09
N ARG A 103 12.49 2.41 10.41
CA ARG A 103 11.10 2.87 10.41
C ARG A 103 10.17 1.82 9.82
N TYR A 104 10.54 1.18 8.73
CA TYR A 104 9.76 0.09 8.14
C TYR A 104 9.64 -1.13 9.08
N PHE A 105 10.72 -1.50 9.77
CA PHE A 105 10.72 -2.65 10.68
C PHE A 105 9.92 -2.41 11.98
N ILE A 106 9.76 -1.15 12.40
CA ILE A 106 9.01 -0.75 13.59
C ILE A 106 7.50 -0.60 13.30
N GLU A 107 7.15 -0.24 12.07
CA GLU A 107 5.76 0.03 11.67
C GLU A 107 5.01 -1.22 11.15
N PHE A 108 5.73 -2.35 11.03
CA PHE A 108 5.21 -3.69 10.74
C PHE A 108 4.97 -4.48 12.04
#